data_AF-A0AA43JAP7-F1
#
_entry.id   AF-A0AA43JAP7-F1
#
_cell.length_a   1.000
_cell.length_b   1.000
_cell.length_c   1.000
_cell.angle_alpha   90.00
_cell.angle_beta   90.00
_cell.angle_gamma   90.00
#
_symmetry.space_group_name_H-M   'P 1'
#
loop_
_entity.id
_entity.type
_entity.pdbx_description
1 polymer ?
#
loop_
_entity_poly.entity_id
_entity_poly.type
_entity_poly.pdbx_seq_one_letter_code
_entity_poly.pdbx_strand_id
1 'polypeptide(L)'
;MFVCLLVLTIVIGFPLSSLAQFVDKGEYVEVAKGTKLCPKVIVEKSKGVLDPENVYWRVTSKVRTNGTQTVVAVVLETEYDRKSGETTIKERRYDEDYATFFKRDPEHKGMLLMISPQDGRVEATVEPCRAKK
;
A
#
# COMPACT_ATOMS: atom_id res chain seq x y z
N MET A 1 -11.88 -52.87 4.55
CA MET A 1 -10.81 -52.73 5.56
C MET A 1 -9.87 -51.62 5.08
N PHE A 2 -10.35 -50.37 5.03
CA PHE A 2 -10.14 -49.31 6.04
C PHE A 2 -8.66 -49.05 6.38
N VAL A 3 -7.94 -48.39 5.48
CA VAL A 3 -6.88 -47.42 5.86
C VAL A 3 -6.96 -46.24 4.88
N CYS A 4 -8.11 -45.58 4.87
CA CYS A 4 -8.30 -44.23 4.31
C CYS A 4 -8.42 -43.24 5.48
N LEU A 5 -7.38 -43.15 6.32
CA LEU A 5 -7.29 -42.16 7.39
C LEU A 5 -6.16 -41.18 7.04
N LEU A 6 -6.53 -40.00 6.55
CA LEU A 6 -6.64 -38.78 7.36
C LEU A 6 -5.27 -38.27 7.81
N VAL A 7 -4.63 -37.50 6.94
CA VAL A 7 -3.88 -36.31 7.37
C VAL A 7 -4.47 -35.11 6.64
N LEU A 8 -5.72 -34.83 7.01
CA LEU A 8 -6.32 -33.52 6.93
C LEU A 8 -5.67 -32.70 8.06
N THR A 9 -4.83 -31.73 7.74
CA THR A 9 -4.32 -30.64 8.61
C THR A 9 -3.20 -29.97 7.80
N ILE A 10 -3.24 -28.72 7.35
CA ILE A 10 -4.02 -27.56 7.73
C ILE A 10 -4.16 -26.73 6.44
N VAL A 11 -5.39 -26.54 5.96
CA VAL A 11 -5.70 -25.43 5.06
C VAL A 11 -5.57 -24.18 5.91
N ILE A 12 -4.34 -23.65 6.03
CA ILE A 12 -4.13 -22.36 6.67
C ILE A 12 -4.75 -21.36 5.73
N GLY A 13 -5.92 -20.84 6.13
CA GLY A 13 -6.61 -19.73 5.51
C GLY A 13 -5.76 -18.47 5.53
N PHE A 14 -4.75 -18.42 4.69
CA PHE A 14 -4.13 -17.18 4.26
C PHE A 14 -4.91 -16.68 3.04
N PRO A 15 -5.35 -15.42 3.01
CA PRO A 15 -5.88 -14.83 1.80
C PRO A 15 -4.75 -14.76 0.76
N LEU A 16 -4.65 -15.80 -0.08
CA LEU A 16 -3.66 -16.01 -1.14
C LEU A 16 -3.55 -14.80 -2.10
N SER A 17 -4.56 -13.95 -2.15
CA SER A 17 -4.60 -12.80 -3.05
C SER A 17 -3.90 -11.54 -2.54
N SER A 18 -3.53 -11.46 -1.24
CA SER A 18 -2.81 -10.29 -0.68
C SER A 18 -1.31 -10.52 -0.48
N LEU A 19 -0.86 -11.78 -0.48
CA LEU A 19 0.53 -12.14 -0.16
C LEU A 19 1.48 -12.04 -1.35
N ALA A 20 0.99 -12.17 -2.58
CA ALA A 20 1.85 -12.13 -3.77
C ALA A 20 2.48 -10.74 -4.03
N GLN A 21 2.01 -9.70 -3.34
CA GLN A 21 2.47 -8.33 -3.53
C GLN A 21 3.60 -7.94 -2.58
N PHE A 22 3.88 -8.76 -1.54
CA PHE A 22 4.84 -8.45 -0.48
C PHE A 22 5.81 -9.62 -0.24
N VAL A 23 7.11 -9.32 -0.21
CA VAL A 23 8.16 -10.28 0.17
C VAL A 23 8.88 -9.76 1.39
N ASP A 24 8.79 -10.49 2.50
CA ASP A 24 9.49 -10.14 3.73
C ASP A 24 10.98 -10.45 3.61
N LYS A 25 11.84 -9.47 3.92
CA LYS A 25 13.31 -9.61 3.92
C LYS A 25 13.90 -9.50 5.33
N GLY A 26 13.07 -9.54 6.37
CA GLY A 26 13.47 -9.36 7.76
C GLY A 26 13.54 -7.88 8.15
N GLU A 27 14.51 -7.16 7.60
CA GLU A 27 14.72 -5.73 7.94
C GLU A 27 13.72 -4.79 7.25
N TYR A 28 13.20 -5.20 6.09
CA TYR A 28 12.24 -4.46 5.29
C TYR A 28 11.32 -5.42 4.53
N VAL A 29 10.24 -4.88 3.98
CA VAL A 29 9.31 -5.58 3.10
C VAL A 29 9.51 -5.07 1.68
N GLU A 30 9.72 -5.98 0.75
CA GLU A 30 9.73 -5.65 -0.67
C GLU A 30 8.29 -5.68 -1.20
N VAL A 31 7.84 -4.58 -1.77
CA VAL A 31 6.53 -4.43 -2.40
C VAL A 31 6.67 -4.50 -3.92
N ALA A 32 5.80 -5.27 -4.59
CA ALA A 32 5.84 -5.36 -6.04
C ALA A 32 5.68 -3.98 -6.72
N LYS A 33 6.47 -3.72 -7.77
CA LYS A 33 6.33 -2.51 -8.58
C LYS A 33 4.92 -2.47 -9.21
N GLY A 34 4.28 -1.31 -9.15
CA GLY A 34 2.93 -1.08 -9.65
C GLY A 34 1.82 -1.28 -8.62
N THR A 35 2.14 -1.86 -7.45
CA THR A 35 1.18 -2.00 -6.35
C THR A 35 0.64 -0.63 -5.94
N LYS A 36 -0.69 -0.51 -5.89
CA LYS A 36 -1.40 0.63 -5.31
C LYS A 36 -1.60 0.37 -3.82
N LEU A 37 -1.16 1.30 -2.99
CA LEU A 37 -1.21 1.26 -1.54
C LEU A 37 -2.16 2.35 -1.05
N CYS A 38 -3.20 1.94 -0.33
CA CYS A 38 -4.20 2.84 0.21
C CYS A 38 -3.91 3.07 1.71
N PRO A 39 -4.08 4.29 2.22
CA PRO A 39 -3.92 4.57 3.63
C PRO A 39 -5.02 3.88 4.43
N LYS A 40 -4.63 3.30 5.56
CA LYS A 40 -5.53 2.96 6.67
C LYS A 40 -5.54 4.08 7.70
N VAL A 41 -4.34 4.55 8.03
CA VAL A 41 -4.06 5.61 9.00
C VAL A 41 -2.94 6.46 8.41
N ILE A 42 -3.21 7.74 8.16
CA ILE A 42 -2.17 8.71 7.81
C ILE A 42 -1.68 9.33 9.11
N VAL A 43 -0.46 8.99 9.52
CA VAL A 43 0.11 9.38 10.82
C VAL A 43 0.67 10.80 10.76
N GLU A 44 1.19 11.21 9.60
CA GLU A 44 1.75 12.54 9.43
C GLU A 44 1.12 13.25 8.21
N LYS A 45 0.50 14.43 8.45
CA LYS A 45 0.12 15.39 7.40
C LYS A 45 1.34 16.11 6.80
N SER A 46 2.55 15.55 6.94
CA SER A 46 3.83 16.26 6.78
C SER A 46 4.12 16.74 5.36
N LYS A 47 3.33 16.32 4.37
CA LYS A 47 3.48 16.79 2.98
C LYS A 47 2.28 17.56 2.42
N GLY A 48 1.36 18.03 3.29
CA GLY A 48 0.25 18.89 2.85
C GLY A 48 -0.95 18.17 2.25
N VAL A 49 -0.98 16.83 2.28
CA VAL A 49 -2.08 16.01 1.74
C VAL A 49 -3.41 16.41 2.38
N LEU A 50 -4.27 17.04 1.57
CA LEU A 50 -5.48 17.73 2.02
C LEU A 50 -6.65 16.80 2.38
N ASP A 51 -6.61 15.53 1.98
CA ASP A 51 -7.65 14.56 2.32
C ASP A 51 -7.14 13.09 2.30
N PRO A 52 -7.01 12.42 3.46
CA PRO A 52 -6.59 11.03 3.57
C PRO A 52 -7.44 10.03 2.78
N GLU A 53 -8.73 10.30 2.61
CA GLU A 53 -9.66 9.35 1.98
C GLU A 53 -9.47 9.27 0.46
N ASN A 54 -8.85 10.29 -0.12
CA ASN A 54 -8.67 10.42 -1.55
C ASN A 54 -7.22 10.21 -2.00
N VAL A 55 -6.33 9.74 -1.12
CA VAL A 55 -4.91 9.53 -1.45
C VAL A 55 -4.58 8.05 -1.54
N TYR A 56 -3.73 7.72 -2.50
CA TYR A 56 -3.06 6.43 -2.55
C TYR A 56 -1.63 6.59 -3.05
N TRP A 57 -0.76 5.65 -2.71
CA TRP A 57 0.60 5.57 -3.23
C TRP A 57 0.71 4.49 -4.29
N ARG A 58 1.54 4.72 -5.30
CA ARG A 58 1.92 3.67 -6.26
C ARG A 58 3.41 3.42 -6.17
N VAL A 59 3.81 2.16 -6.02
CA VAL A 59 5.23 1.77 -6.04
C VAL A 59 5.77 1.86 -7.47
N THR A 60 6.77 2.71 -7.72
CA THR A 60 7.30 2.98 -9.07
C THR A 60 8.64 2.27 -9.33
N SER A 61 9.33 1.79 -8.29
CA SER A 61 10.62 1.09 -8.44
C SER A 61 10.64 -0.30 -7.78
N LYS A 62 11.58 -1.12 -8.25
CA LYS A 62 12.06 -2.27 -7.46
C LYS A 62 12.79 -1.78 -6.21
N VAL A 63 13.03 -2.67 -5.26
CA VAL A 63 13.83 -2.37 -4.07
C VAL A 63 15.27 -2.03 -4.45
N ARG A 64 15.81 -0.99 -3.81
CA ARG A 64 17.20 -0.55 -3.95
C ARG A 64 18.09 -1.36 -3.00
N THR A 65 19.41 -1.27 -3.18
CA THR A 65 20.39 -1.97 -2.33
C THR A 65 20.31 -1.58 -0.86
N ASN A 66 19.82 -0.38 -0.55
CA ASN A 66 19.61 0.10 0.81
C ASN A 66 18.24 -0.27 1.41
N GLY A 67 17.43 -1.11 0.74
CA GLY A 67 16.11 -1.54 1.22
C GLY A 67 14.96 -0.57 0.95
N THR A 68 15.22 0.63 0.41
CA THR A 68 14.16 1.59 0.06
C THR A 68 13.49 1.29 -1.28
N GLN A 69 12.27 1.78 -1.44
CA GLN A 69 11.51 1.76 -2.68
C GLN A 69 10.94 3.13 -3.01
N THR A 70 10.81 3.41 -4.30
CA THR A 70 10.27 4.68 -4.79
C THR A 70 8.75 4.56 -4.90
N VAL A 71 8.05 5.56 -4.37
CA VAL A 71 6.60 5.70 -4.46
C VAL A 71 6.23 7.06 -5.04
N VAL A 72 5.05 7.10 -5.67
CA VAL A 72 4.39 8.35 -6.06
C VAL A 72 3.08 8.47 -5.31
N ALA A 73 2.82 9.63 -4.71
CA ALA A 73 1.54 9.95 -4.08
C ALA A 73 0.55 10.45 -5.14
N VAL A 74 -0.66 9.91 -5.13
CA VAL A 74 -1.74 10.24 -6.07
C VAL A 74 -2.99 10.61 -5.29
N VAL A 75 -3.60 11.74 -5.65
CA VAL A 75 -4.88 12.22 -5.10
C VAL A 75 -5.99 12.01 -6.13
N LEU A 76 -7.16 11.59 -5.65
CA LEU A 76 -8.40 11.50 -6.40
C LEU A 76 -9.19 12.79 -6.21
N GLU A 77 -9.28 13.61 -7.25
CA GLU A 77 -10.06 14.84 -7.24
C GLU A 77 -11.37 14.67 -8.01
N THR A 78 -12.48 15.14 -7.43
CA THR A 78 -13.76 15.24 -8.14
C THR A 78 -13.82 16.58 -8.89
N GLU A 79 -14.03 16.51 -10.20
CA GLU A 79 -14.19 17.67 -11.06
C GLU A 79 -15.61 17.67 -11.62
N TYR A 80 -16.37 18.71 -11.25
CA TYR A 80 -17.73 18.93 -11.76
C TYR A 80 -17.69 19.83 -13.00
N ASP A 81 -18.11 19.30 -14.13
CA ASP A 81 -18.30 20.09 -15.34
C ASP A 81 -19.68 20.75 -15.32
N ARG A 82 -19.68 22.08 -15.14
CA ARG A 82 -20.92 22.88 -15.10
C ARG A 82 -21.67 22.90 -16.44
N LYS A 83 -21.02 22.60 -17.56
CA LYS A 83 -21.65 22.60 -18.89
C LYS A 83 -22.41 21.31 -19.17
N SER A 84 -21.83 20.17 -18.82
CA SER A 84 -22.45 18.86 -19.00
C SER A 84 -23.29 18.41 -17.80
N GLY A 85 -23.02 18.98 -16.61
CA GLY A 85 -23.60 18.54 -15.35
C GLY A 85 -22.97 17.25 -14.79
N GLU A 86 -21.89 16.75 -15.40
CA GLU A 86 -21.23 15.52 -15.00
C GLU A 86 -20.15 15.75 -13.93
N THR A 87 -20.01 14.79 -13.02
CA THR A 87 -18.90 14.74 -12.06
C THR A 87 -17.94 13.64 -12.45
N THR A 88 -16.67 13.97 -12.65
CA THR A 88 -15.62 12.99 -12.99
C THR A 88 -14.60 12.89 -11.85
N ILE A 89 -14.04 11.71 -11.64
CA ILE A 89 -12.92 11.50 -10.69
C ILE A 89 -11.64 11.48 -11.51
N LYS A 90 -10.70 12.37 -11.20
CA LYS A 90 -9.39 12.44 -11.85
C LYS A 90 -8.29 12.06 -10.87
N GLU A 91 -7.39 11.19 -11.32
CA GLU A 91 -6.15 10.88 -10.59
C GLU A 91 -5.12 11.99 -10.88
N ARG A 92 -4.66 12.70 -9.86
CA ARG A 92 -3.58 13.70 -9.97
C ARG A 92 -2.38 13.29 -9.14
N ARG A 93 -1.18 13.43 -9.71
CA ARG A 93 0.05 13.29 -8.94
C ARG A 93 0.18 14.46 -7.99
N TYR A 94 0.35 14.15 -6.72
CA TYR A 94 0.35 15.16 -5.66
C TYR A 94 1.75 15.71 -5.38
N ASP A 95 2.77 14.85 -5.45
CA ASP A 95 4.15 15.18 -5.13
C ASP A 95 5.12 14.43 -6.05
N GLU A 96 6.41 14.77 -5.99
CA GLU A 96 7.49 14.06 -6.65
C GLU A 96 7.63 12.62 -6.15
N ASP A 97 8.19 11.77 -7.00
CA ASP A 97 8.55 10.40 -6.65
C ASP A 97 9.57 10.43 -5.50
N TYR A 98 9.27 9.76 -4.39
CA TYR A 98 10.15 9.76 -3.21
C TYR A 98 10.42 8.35 -2.69
N ALA A 99 11.53 8.20 -1.96
CA ALA A 99 11.95 6.93 -1.40
C ALA A 99 11.31 6.69 -0.03
N THR A 100 10.89 5.45 0.24
CA THR A 100 10.32 5.02 1.51
C THR A 100 10.83 3.62 1.87
N PHE A 101 10.88 3.32 3.15
CA PHE A 101 11.00 1.96 3.67
C PHE A 101 9.62 1.39 3.93
N PHE A 102 9.42 0.12 3.57
CA PHE A 102 8.26 -0.63 3.99
C PHE A 102 8.65 -1.60 5.11
N LYS A 103 7.90 -1.59 6.20
CA LYS A 103 8.00 -2.60 7.27
C LYS A 103 6.62 -3.16 7.58
N ARG A 104 6.56 -4.36 8.16
CA ARG A 104 5.31 -4.90 8.69
C ARG A 104 4.82 -4.01 9.84
N ASP A 105 3.54 -3.69 9.83
CA ASP A 105 2.90 -3.09 11.00
C ASP A 105 2.72 -4.16 12.09
N PRO A 106 3.33 -3.99 13.28
CA PRO A 106 3.20 -4.96 14.38
C PRO A 106 1.79 -4.97 15.00
N GLU A 107 1.05 -3.87 14.90
CA GLU A 107 -0.28 -3.72 15.50
C GLU A 107 -1.38 -4.21 14.54
N HIS A 108 -1.19 -4.01 13.23
CA HIS A 108 -2.20 -4.31 12.22
C HIS A 108 -1.76 -5.40 11.24
N LYS A 109 -2.29 -6.62 11.43
CA LYS A 109 -1.99 -7.76 10.56
C LYS A 109 -2.28 -7.45 9.09
N GLY A 110 -1.27 -7.65 8.25
CA GLY A 110 -1.38 -7.49 6.79
C GLY A 110 -1.10 -6.07 6.27
N MET A 111 -0.82 -5.11 7.15
CA MET A 111 -0.49 -3.74 6.77
C MET A 111 1.02 -3.49 6.76
N LEU A 112 1.41 -2.41 6.10
CA LEU A 112 2.77 -1.93 6.02
C LEU A 112 2.88 -0.52 6.58
N LEU A 113 3.95 -0.28 7.31
CA LEU A 113 4.40 1.06 7.66
C LEU A 113 5.22 1.62 6.51
N MET A 114 4.87 2.81 6.04
CA MET A 114 5.71 3.66 5.20
C MET A 114 6.57 4.51 6.11
N ILE A 115 7.89 4.35 6.01
CA ILE A 115 8.86 4.99 6.89
C ILE A 115 9.77 5.87 6.04
N SER A 116 9.87 7.14 6.42
CA SER A 116 10.78 8.10 5.77
C SER A 116 12.23 7.67 5.99
N PRO A 117 13.05 7.57 4.92
CA PRO A 117 14.46 7.22 5.05
C PRO A 117 15.31 8.36 5.60
N GLN A 118 14.78 9.59 5.69
CA GLN A 118 15.52 10.78 6.14
C GLN A 118 15.60 10.85 7.66
N ASP A 119 14.50 10.55 8.35
CA ASP A 119 14.34 10.74 9.79
C ASP A 119 13.74 9.51 10.52
N GLY A 120 13.41 8.45 9.78
CA GLY A 120 12.86 7.22 10.34
C GLY A 120 11.43 7.34 10.84
N ARG A 121 10.72 8.44 10.54
CA ARG A 121 9.33 8.62 10.96
C ARG A 121 8.38 7.77 10.13
N VAL A 122 7.32 7.28 10.77
CA VAL A 122 6.21 6.62 10.07
C VAL A 122 5.35 7.70 9.43
N GLU A 123 5.30 7.72 8.10
CA GLU A 123 4.47 8.65 7.32
C GLU A 123 3.01 8.16 7.28
N ALA A 124 2.82 6.86 7.05
CA ALA A 124 1.51 6.25 6.90
C ALA A 124 1.53 4.75 7.19
N THR A 125 0.39 4.22 7.66
CA THR A 125 0.08 2.79 7.61
C THR A 125 -0.78 2.52 6.39
N VAL A 126 -0.32 1.60 5.53
CA VAL A 126 -0.92 1.32 4.23
C VAL A 126 -1.21 -0.16 4.03
N GLU A 127 -2.20 -0.44 3.17
CA GLU A 127 -2.52 -1.78 2.68
C GLU A 127 -2.69 -1.75 1.16
N PRO A 128 -2.60 -2.89 0.44
CA PRO A 128 -2.98 -2.93 -0.95
C PRO A 128 -4.40 -2.40 -1.15
N CYS A 129 -4.56 -1.45 -2.07
CA CYS A 129 -5.89 -0.98 -2.43
C CYS A 129 -6.72 -2.18 -2.91
N ARG A 130 -7.92 -2.33 -2.37
CA ARG A 130 -8.86 -3.35 -2.86
C ARG A 130 -9.26 -3.02 -4.30
N ALA A 131 -9.23 -4.01 -5.18
CA ALA A 131 -9.94 -3.88 -6.44
C ALA A 131 -11.43 -3.69 -6.11
N LYS A 132 -12.04 -2.59 -6.54
CA LYS A 132 -13.50 -2.46 -6.49
C LYS A 132 -14.07 -3.60 -7.34
N LYS A 133 -14.85 -4.48 -6.72
CA LYS A 133 -15.65 -5.50 -7.42
C LYS A 133 -16.73 -4.82 -8.25
#